data_AF-A0A1B6HQQ6-F1
#
_entry.id   AF-A0A1B6HQQ6-F1
#
_cell.length_a   1.000
_cell.length_b   1.000
_cell.length_c   1.000
_cell.angle_alpha   90.00
_cell.angle_beta   90.00
_cell.angle_gamma   90.00
#
_symmetry.space_group_name_H-M   'P 1'
#
loop_
_entity.id
_entity.type
_entity.pdbx_description
1 polymer ?
#
loop_
_entity_poly.entity_id
_entity_poly.type
_entity_poly.pdbx_seq_one_letter_code
_entity_poly.pdbx_strand_id
1 'polypeptide(L)'
;NLLKVQLEQEDWENVLNSDSAEIAYNNFLSTIIGTMNMICPRKTVRQKKRKAPIYMDEETNRLKATYLTWLRTYELTGAQTDKNEMSKAKKEYDIRLKLNKRQAAANH
;
A
#
# COMPACT_ATOMS: atom_id res chain seq x y z
N ASN A 1 3.61 34.21 -1.88
CA ASN A 1 2.55 33.18 -1.79
C ASN A 1 1.74 33.26 -3.10
N LEU A 2 2.21 32.59 -4.16
CA LEU A 2 1.76 32.83 -5.55
C LEU A 2 0.28 32.46 -5.77
N LEU A 3 -0.18 31.39 -5.11
CA LEU A 3 -1.58 30.98 -5.11
C LEU A 3 -2.50 32.08 -4.58
N LYS A 4 -2.13 32.71 -3.47
CA LYS A 4 -2.91 33.79 -2.86
C LYS A 4 -3.04 34.99 -3.79
N VAL A 5 -1.92 35.44 -4.37
CA VAL A 5 -1.89 36.58 -5.30
C VAL A 5 -2.79 36.33 -6.50
N GLN A 6 -2.80 35.11 -7.02
CA GLN A 6 -3.58 34.79 -8.21
C GLN A 6 -5.07 34.68 -7.93
N LEU A 7 -5.45 34.13 -6.77
CA LEU A 7 -6.86 34.09 -6.34
C LEU A 7 -7.42 35.49 -5.99
N GLU A 8 -6.56 36.41 -5.56
CA GLU A 8 -6.94 37.83 -5.34
C GLU A 8 -7.19 38.60 -6.64
N GLN A 9 -6.70 38.09 -7.79
CA GLN A 9 -6.92 38.69 -9.11
C GLN A 9 -8.13 38.12 -9.85
N GLU A 10 -8.74 37.05 -9.34
CA GLU A 10 -9.98 36.49 -9.89
C GLU A 10 -11.16 37.41 -9.57
N ASP A 11 -12.05 37.61 -10.54
CA ASP A 11 -13.19 38.56 -10.46
C ASP A 11 -14.38 37.98 -9.66
N TRP A 12 -14.44 36.65 -9.50
CA TRP A 12 -15.49 35.92 -8.77
C TRP A 12 -16.95 36.18 -9.20
N GLU A 13 -17.19 36.96 -10.26
CA GLU A 13 -18.54 37.25 -10.78
C GLU A 13 -19.32 35.96 -11.10
N ASN A 14 -18.63 34.94 -11.62
CA ASN A 14 -19.24 33.65 -11.92
C ASN A 14 -19.68 32.86 -10.67
N VAL A 15 -19.16 33.18 -9.49
CA VAL A 15 -19.59 32.60 -8.21
C VAL A 15 -20.68 33.47 -7.57
N LEU A 16 -20.50 34.80 -7.60
CA LEU A 16 -21.40 35.76 -6.96
C LEU A 16 -22.74 35.91 -7.70
N ASN A 17 -22.74 35.80 -9.03
CA ASN A 17 -23.94 35.93 -9.88
C ASN A 17 -24.54 34.57 -10.27
N SER A 18 -24.21 33.49 -9.55
CA SER A 18 -24.72 32.15 -9.84
C SER A 18 -26.18 31.99 -9.40
N ASP A 19 -26.98 31.33 -10.24
CA ASP A 19 -28.41 31.09 -10.00
C ASP A 19 -28.71 30.10 -8.85
N SER A 20 -27.72 29.28 -8.47
CA SER A 20 -27.84 28.27 -7.42
C SER A 20 -26.54 28.15 -6.64
N ALA A 21 -26.67 27.84 -5.34
CA ALA A 21 -25.54 27.57 -4.46
C ALA A 21 -24.65 26.41 -4.97
N GLU A 22 -25.24 25.42 -5.63
CA GLU A 22 -24.50 24.30 -6.23
C GLU A 22 -23.65 24.77 -7.41
N ILE A 23 -24.20 25.63 -8.27
CA ILE A 23 -23.49 26.20 -9.41
C ILE A 23 -22.36 27.12 -8.92
N ALA A 24 -22.65 27.96 -7.93
CA ALA A 24 -21.66 28.82 -7.29
C ALA A 24 -20.49 28.01 -6.70
N TYR A 25 -20.78 26.92 -5.99
CA TYR A 25 -19.79 26.04 -5.41
C TYR A 25 -18.93 25.36 -6.48
N ASN A 26 -19.55 24.83 -7.53
CA ASN A 26 -18.84 24.17 -8.62
C ASN A 26 -17.94 25.14 -9.39
N ASN A 27 -18.40 26.38 -9.62
CA ASN A 27 -17.60 27.44 -10.24
C ASN A 27 -16.40 27.80 -9.35
N PHE A 28 -16.63 28.03 -8.06
CA PHE A 28 -15.57 28.30 -7.08
C PHE A 28 -14.52 27.18 -7.06
N LEU A 29 -14.96 25.93 -6.93
CA LEU A 29 -14.09 24.76 -6.86
C LEU A 29 -13.27 24.61 -8.15
N SER A 30 -13.88 24.83 -9.31
CA SER A 30 -13.23 24.73 -10.60
C SER A 30 -12.11 25.76 -10.76
N THR A 31 -12.35 27.02 -10.37
CA THR A 31 -11.34 28.08 -10.37
C THR A 31 -10.18 27.72 -9.45
N ILE A 32 -10.45 27.33 -8.19
CA ILE A 32 -9.42 26.94 -7.23
C ILE A 32 -8.54 25.80 -7.77
N ILE A 33 -9.16 24.74 -8.30
CA ILE A 33 -8.43 23.60 -8.86
C ILE A 33 -7.58 24.03 -10.06
N GLY A 34 -8.11 24.86 -10.96
CA GLY A 34 -7.38 25.39 -12.10
C GLY A 34 -6.15 26.18 -11.68
N THR A 35 -6.32 27.13 -10.75
CA THR A 35 -5.23 27.95 -10.22
C THR A 35 -4.18 27.09 -9.49
N MET A 36 -4.61 26.10 -8.70
CA MET A 36 -3.69 25.17 -8.05
C MET A 36 -2.91 24.33 -9.06
N ASN A 37 -3.55 23.83 -10.12
CA ASN A 37 -2.86 23.05 -11.17
C ASN A 37 -1.86 23.91 -11.96
N MET A 38 -2.15 25.18 -12.17
CA MET A 38 -1.26 26.11 -12.87
C MET A 38 -0.03 26.47 -12.03
N ILE A 39 -0.21 26.68 -10.73
CA ILE A 39 0.84 27.21 -9.83
C ILE A 39 1.65 26.12 -9.14
N CYS A 40 1.03 24.97 -8.84
CA CYS A 40 1.70 23.89 -8.12
C CYS A 40 2.45 22.98 -9.10
N PRO A 41 3.78 22.83 -8.98
CA PRO A 41 4.52 21.88 -9.80
C PRO A 41 4.06 20.45 -9.49
N ARG A 42 3.66 19.71 -10.52
CA ARG A 42 3.32 18.29 -10.42
C ARG A 42 4.54 17.50 -9.96
N LYS A 43 4.64 17.22 -8.65
CA LYS A 43 5.71 16.38 -8.10
C LYS A 43 5.56 14.95 -8.62
N THR A 44 6.39 14.57 -9.58
CA THR A 44 6.58 13.17 -9.95
C THR A 44 7.44 12.52 -8.88
N VAL A 45 6.79 11.98 -7.84
CA VAL A 45 7.50 11.19 -6.84
C VAL A 45 7.97 9.91 -7.51
N ARG A 46 9.29 9.74 -7.65
CA ARG A 46 9.87 8.49 -8.15
C ARG A 46 9.47 7.37 -7.18
N GLN A 47 8.58 6.49 -7.62
CA GLN A 47 8.24 5.27 -6.89
C GLN A 47 9.53 4.49 -6.67
N LYS A 48 9.95 4.31 -5.41
CA LYS A 48 11.09 3.42 -5.11
C LYS A 48 10.70 2.02 -5.56
N LYS A 49 11.55 1.39 -6.39
CA LYS A 49 11.40 -0.04 -6.72
C LYS A 49 11.41 -0.80 -5.40
N ARG A 50 10.28 -1.45 -5.06
CA ARG A 50 10.21 -2.33 -3.89
C ARG A 50 11.18 -3.47 -4.15
N LYS A 51 12.14 -3.68 -3.24
CA LYS A 51 12.97 -4.88 -3.29
C LYS A 51 12.05 -6.09 -3.18
N ALA A 52 12.32 -7.10 -4.00
CA ALA A 52 11.67 -8.39 -3.89
C ALA A 52 11.73 -8.84 -2.43
N PRO A 53 10.59 -9.14 -1.78
CA PRO A 53 10.64 -9.63 -0.42
C PRO A 53 11.46 -10.91 -0.29
N ILE A 54 12.17 -11.03 0.84
CA ILE A 54 13.07 -12.14 1.20
C ILE A 54 12.35 -13.52 1.25
N TYR A 55 11.02 -13.54 1.16
CA TYR A 55 10.16 -14.72 1.22
C TYR A 55 9.66 -15.21 -0.15
N MET A 56 10.27 -14.77 -1.27
CA MET A 56 9.86 -15.19 -2.61
C MET A 56 10.63 -16.39 -3.17
N ASP A 57 11.46 -17.06 -2.38
CA ASP A 57 12.01 -18.34 -2.79
C ASP A 57 10.93 -19.44 -2.79
N GLU A 58 11.00 -20.29 -3.81
CA GLU A 58 10.04 -21.37 -4.04
C GLU A 58 9.95 -22.33 -2.84
N GLU A 59 11.09 -22.61 -2.21
CA GLU A 59 11.17 -23.52 -1.07
C GLU A 59 10.44 -22.97 0.17
N THR A 60 10.61 -21.69 0.52
CA THR A 60 9.88 -21.04 1.61
C THR A 60 8.38 -21.03 1.36
N ASN A 61 7.95 -20.80 0.12
CA ASN A 61 6.53 -20.87 -0.24
C ASN A 61 5.97 -22.29 -0.10
N ARG A 62 6.72 -23.30 -0.53
CA ARG A 62 6.35 -24.72 -0.34
C ARG A 62 6.20 -25.05 1.15
N LEU A 63 7.19 -24.68 1.98
CA LEU A 63 7.16 -24.94 3.42
C LEU A 63 5.99 -24.21 4.11
N LYS A 64 5.71 -22.96 3.70
CA LYS A 64 4.55 -22.21 4.17
C LYS A 64 3.25 -22.94 3.83
N ALA A 65 3.09 -23.39 2.59
CA ALA A 65 1.90 -24.11 2.16
C ALA A 65 1.70 -25.39 2.98
N THR A 66 2.77 -26.17 3.19
CA THR A 66 2.73 -27.39 4.01
C THR A 66 2.31 -27.08 5.46
N TYR A 67 2.88 -26.05 6.08
CA TYR A 67 2.48 -25.64 7.44
C TYR A 67 0.99 -25.26 7.50
N LEU A 68 0.50 -24.45 6.54
CA LEU A 68 -0.89 -24.02 6.51
C LEU A 68 -1.86 -25.19 6.29
N THR A 69 -1.49 -26.17 5.48
CA THR A 69 -2.28 -27.39 5.31
C THR A 69 -2.43 -28.13 6.63
N TRP A 70 -1.33 -28.39 7.35
CA TRP A 70 -1.38 -29.07 8.64
C TRP A 70 -2.10 -28.26 9.73
N LEU A 71 -1.93 -26.94 9.74
CA LEU A 71 -2.67 -26.05 10.64
C LEU A 71 -4.18 -26.21 10.41
N ARG A 72 -4.62 -26.13 9.16
CA ARG A 72 -6.04 -26.27 8.82
C ARG A 72 -6.57 -27.66 9.17
N THR A 73 -5.79 -28.70 8.93
CA THR A 73 -6.19 -30.07 9.32
C THR A 73 -6.34 -30.16 10.83
N TYR A 74 -5.37 -29.65 11.62
CA TYR A 74 -5.45 -29.65 13.07
C TYR A 74 -6.64 -28.84 13.60
N GLU A 75 -6.95 -27.69 13.00
CA GLU A 75 -8.12 -26.89 13.36
C GLU A 75 -9.45 -27.64 13.11
N LEU A 76 -9.49 -28.51 12.10
CA LEU A 76 -10.66 -29.33 11.78
C LEU A 76 -10.76 -30.60 12.63
N THR A 77 -9.65 -31.29 12.88
CA THR A 77 -9.63 -32.61 13.53
C THR A 77 -9.40 -32.55 15.03
N GLY A 78 -8.67 -31.53 15.51
CA GLY A 78 -8.15 -31.47 16.87
C GLY A 78 -7.12 -32.57 17.21
N ALA A 79 -6.69 -33.38 16.24
CA ALA A 79 -5.89 -34.57 16.50
C ALA A 79 -4.46 -34.24 16.92
N GLN A 80 -3.93 -34.97 17.91
CA GLN A 80 -2.57 -34.74 18.41
C GLN A 80 -1.49 -35.07 17.37
N THR A 81 -1.78 -36.01 16.45
CA THR A 81 -0.90 -36.33 15.32
C THR A 81 -0.73 -35.11 14.40
N ASP A 82 -1.83 -34.45 14.06
CA ASP A 82 -1.84 -33.28 13.17
C ASP A 82 -1.15 -32.09 13.84
N LYS A 83 -1.31 -31.96 15.17
CA LYS A 83 -0.56 -30.97 15.97
C LYS A 83 0.95 -31.17 15.91
N ASN A 84 1.39 -32.43 15.96
CA ASN A 84 2.82 -32.77 15.89
C ASN A 84 3.39 -32.44 14.51
N GLU A 85 2.69 -32.81 13.44
CA GLU A 85 3.10 -32.52 12.07
C GLU A 85 3.06 -31.02 11.75
N MET A 86 2.03 -30.30 12.20
CA MET A 86 1.96 -28.84 12.13
C MET A 86 3.16 -28.20 12.82
N SER A 87 3.52 -28.65 14.02
CA SER A 87 4.65 -28.10 14.78
C SER A 87 5.99 -28.34 14.09
N LYS A 88 6.18 -29.52 13.48
CA LYS A 88 7.36 -29.83 12.65
C LYS A 88 7.43 -28.93 11.41
N ALA A 89 6.33 -28.82 10.66
CA ALA A 89 6.24 -28.01 9.45
C ALA A 89 6.49 -26.51 9.77
N LYS A 90 5.95 -26.02 10.89
CA LYS A 90 6.20 -24.65 11.37
C LYS A 90 7.67 -24.41 11.68
N LYS A 91 8.32 -25.35 12.37
CA LYS A 91 9.74 -25.25 12.71
C LYS A 91 10.61 -25.16 11.46
N GLU A 92 10.34 -26.01 10.47
CA GLU A 92 11.07 -26.02 9.21
C GLU A 92 10.92 -24.69 8.45
N TYR A 93 9.69 -24.17 8.36
CA TYR A 93 9.41 -22.86 7.78
C TYR A 93 10.15 -21.71 8.50
N ASP A 94 10.12 -21.70 9.84
CA ASP A 94 10.77 -20.66 10.64
C ASP A 94 12.32 -20.72 10.52
N ILE A 95 12.90 -21.92 10.40
CA ILE A 95 14.33 -22.11 10.12
C ILE A 95 14.70 -21.55 8.76
N ARG A 96 13.92 -21.87 7.71
CA ARG A 96 14.17 -21.38 6.36
C ARG A 96 14.11 -19.86 6.28
N LEU A 97 13.11 -19.24 6.91
CA LEU A 97 13.01 -17.78 6.99
C LEU A 97 14.24 -17.14 7.65
N LYS A 98 14.77 -17.74 8.72
CA LYS A 98 15.98 -17.26 9.38
C LYS A 98 17.20 -17.37 8.46
N LEU A 99 17.33 -18.47 7.71
CA LEU A 99 18.40 -18.65 6.74
C LEU A 99 18.34 -17.58 5.64
N ASN A 100 17.16 -17.36 5.05
CA ASN A 100 16.99 -16.39 3.97
C ASN A 100 17.26 -14.96 4.43
N LYS A 101 16.88 -14.61 5.67
CA LYS A 101 17.24 -13.31 6.28
C LYS A 101 18.75 -13.15 6.43
N ARG A 102 19.47 -14.19 6.87
CA ARG A 102 20.94 -14.16 6.97
C ARG A 102 21.61 -14.01 5.61
N GLN A 103 21.16 -14.77 4.61
CA GLN A 103 21.67 -14.67 3.24
C GLN A 103 21.41 -13.28 2.64
N ALA A 104 20.20 -12.74 2.82
CA ALA A 104 19.86 -11.40 2.35
C ALA A 104 20.69 -10.30 3.02
N ALA A 105 21.10 -10.48 4.28
CA ALA A 105 21.98 -9.55 4.98
C ALA A 105 23.45 -9.69 4.56
N ALA A 106 23.91 -10.91 4.21
CA ALA A 106 25.27 -11.15 3.74
C ALA A 106 25.51 -10.69 2.28
N ASN A 107 24.45 -10.69 1.46
CA ASN A 107 24.50 -10.26 0.07
C ASN A 107 24.33 -8.73 -0.11
N HIS A 108 24.39 -7.96 0.98
CA HIS A 108 24.05 -6.53 1.02
C HIS A 108 25.16 -5.66 1.56
#